data_AF-A0A9X3XEY4-F1
#
_entry.id   AF-A0A9X3XEY4-F1
#
_cell.length_a   1.000
_cell.length_b   1.000
_cell.length_c   1.000
_cell.angle_alpha   90.00
_cell.angle_beta   90.00
_cell.angle_gamma   90.00
#
_symmetry.space_group_name_H-M   'P 1'
#
loop_
_entity.id
_entity.type
_entity.pdbx_description
1 polymer ?
#
loop_
_entity_poly.entity_id
_entity_poly.type
_entity_poly.pdbx_seq_one_letter_code
_entity_poly.pdbx_strand_id
1 'polypeptide(L)'
;MLRQRALGREALATMRLHVLVLVACAAFVGCAPPPPRLAATDCPEARVKGQPSQITLVPSAEGVSFEPPKTCRGQYPDAPQYYIRVHGHGTRQIDYSRRDLNECDAPDADPVACPKVHFHAFSLSVHGAMQKALGEMSVEGLGLGACADPSDAPSPQWNWSSRIHDFRHADEALRIIDAELRRWNIGDDWGLSIGGFDCVVLL
;
A
#
# COMPACT_ATOMS: atom_id res chain seq x y z
N MET A 1 -68.71 26.15 -34.98
CA MET A 1 -68.54 24.99 -35.89
C MET A 1 -67.18 25.10 -36.57
N LEU A 2 -66.44 23.99 -36.55
CA LEU A 2 -65.24 23.67 -37.36
C LEU A 2 -64.05 24.64 -37.36
N ARG A 3 -63.07 24.36 -36.49
CA ARG A 3 -61.64 24.20 -36.88
C ARG A 3 -60.83 23.60 -35.72
N GLN A 4 -61.26 22.41 -35.28
CA GLN A 4 -60.66 21.66 -34.16
C GLN A 4 -59.92 20.39 -34.65
N ARG A 5 -59.37 20.39 -35.88
CA ARG A 5 -58.83 19.17 -36.52
C ARG A 5 -57.40 19.29 -37.09
N ALA A 6 -56.60 20.25 -36.65
CA ALA A 6 -55.23 20.44 -37.18
C ALA A 6 -54.09 20.17 -36.18
N LEU A 7 -54.37 19.90 -34.91
CA LEU A 7 -53.34 19.79 -33.85
C LEU A 7 -53.07 18.36 -33.36
N GLY A 8 -53.65 17.34 -34.00
CA GLY A 8 -53.57 15.94 -33.55
C GLY A 8 -52.57 15.04 -34.29
N ARG A 9 -51.94 15.51 -35.38
CA ARG A 9 -51.05 14.66 -36.21
C ARG A 9 -49.56 15.02 -36.11
N GLU A 10 -49.21 16.21 -35.67
CA GLU A 10 -47.80 16.63 -35.57
C GLU A 10 -47.13 16.20 -34.25
N ALA A 11 -47.92 16.01 -33.19
CA ALA A 11 -47.40 15.57 -31.89
C ALA A 11 -46.97 14.09 -31.84
N LEU A 12 -47.51 13.24 -32.72
CA LEU A 12 -47.16 11.81 -32.75
C LEU A 12 -45.94 11.49 -33.61
N ALA A 13 -45.62 12.34 -34.60
CA ALA A 13 -44.46 12.16 -35.47
C ALA A 13 -43.17 12.69 -34.83
N THR A 14 -43.25 13.77 -34.05
CA THR A 14 -42.11 14.31 -33.31
C THR A 14 -41.70 13.42 -32.14
N MET A 15 -42.64 12.80 -31.42
CA MET A 15 -42.30 11.90 -30.30
C MET A 15 -41.52 10.64 -30.72
N ARG A 16 -41.72 10.13 -31.95
CA ARG A 16 -40.98 8.96 -32.47
C ARG A 16 -39.60 9.31 -33.01
N LEU A 17 -39.36 10.57 -33.40
CA LEU A 17 -38.05 11.01 -33.92
C LEU A 17 -37.05 11.30 -32.80
N HIS A 18 -37.51 11.72 -31.61
CA HIS A 18 -36.63 12.04 -30.48
C HIS A 18 -36.16 10.79 -29.70
N VAL A 19 -36.90 9.68 -29.76
CA VAL A 19 -36.52 8.42 -29.12
C VAL A 19 -35.42 7.68 -29.91
N LEU A 20 -35.36 7.86 -31.23
CA LEU A 20 -34.33 7.25 -32.08
C LEU A 20 -32.98 8.01 -32.06
N VAL A 21 -32.97 9.28 -31.68
CA VAL A 21 -31.70 10.07 -31.57
C VAL A 21 -30.98 9.84 -30.23
N LEU A 22 -31.70 9.44 -29.17
CA LEU A 22 -31.09 9.19 -27.84
C LEU A 22 -30.41 7.83 -27.70
N VAL A 23 -30.66 6.87 -28.58
CA VAL A 23 -30.02 5.53 -28.53
C VAL A 23 -28.70 5.48 -29.32
N ALA A 24 -28.42 6.45 -30.19
CA ALA A 24 -27.20 6.48 -30.99
C ALA A 24 -26.00 7.15 -30.29
N CYS A 25 -26.20 7.89 -29.20
CA CYS A 25 -25.10 8.54 -28.47
C CYS A 25 -24.49 7.66 -27.37
N ALA A 26 -25.12 6.55 -27.01
CA ALA A 26 -24.59 5.61 -26.01
C ALA A 26 -23.48 4.68 -26.56
N ALA A 27 -23.22 4.69 -27.87
CA ALA A 27 -22.19 3.87 -28.51
C ALA A 27 -20.83 4.58 -28.64
N PHE A 28 -20.72 5.86 -28.28
CA PHE A 28 -19.46 6.63 -28.35
C PHE A 28 -18.88 7.02 -26.99
N VAL A 29 -19.47 6.57 -25.88
CA VAL A 29 -18.68 6.29 -24.68
C VAL A 29 -18.11 4.88 -24.85
N GLY A 30 -17.37 4.69 -25.94
CA GLY A 30 -16.43 3.60 -25.99
C GLY A 30 -15.57 3.78 -24.76
N CYS A 31 -15.56 2.78 -23.89
CA CYS A 31 -14.49 2.61 -22.93
C CYS A 31 -13.21 2.73 -23.76
N ALA A 32 -12.59 3.92 -23.78
CA ALA A 32 -11.23 4.03 -24.23
C ALA A 32 -10.51 2.94 -23.42
N PRO A 33 -9.79 2.01 -24.08
CA PRO A 33 -9.03 1.03 -23.33
C PRO A 33 -8.25 1.82 -22.29
N PRO A 34 -8.25 1.38 -21.01
CA PRO A 34 -7.53 2.09 -19.98
C PRO A 34 -6.13 2.39 -20.54
N PRO A 35 -5.62 3.63 -20.37
CA PRO A 35 -4.33 4.00 -20.93
C PRO A 35 -3.36 2.88 -20.63
N PRO A 36 -2.55 2.43 -21.63
CA PRO A 36 -1.64 1.32 -21.42
C PRO A 36 -0.86 1.60 -20.14
N ARG A 37 -0.89 0.64 -19.20
CA ARG A 37 -0.08 0.77 -17.99
C ARG A 37 1.33 1.04 -18.47
N LEU A 38 1.90 2.19 -18.09
CA LEU A 38 3.27 2.53 -18.42
C LEU A 38 4.16 1.34 -18.08
N ALA A 39 5.13 1.04 -18.93
CA ALA A 39 6.17 0.10 -18.55
C ALA A 39 7.19 0.85 -17.68
N ALA A 40 7.82 0.16 -16.73
CA ALA A 40 8.95 0.71 -16.00
C ALA A 40 10.15 0.98 -16.93
N THR A 41 10.14 0.51 -18.18
CA THR A 41 11.09 0.99 -19.21
C THR A 41 11.05 2.52 -19.39
N ASP A 42 9.87 3.13 -19.22
CA ASP A 42 9.68 4.58 -19.28
C ASP A 42 9.92 5.27 -17.91
N CYS A 43 10.16 4.47 -16.86
CA CYS A 43 10.45 4.89 -15.49
C CYS A 43 11.45 3.93 -14.83
N PRO A 44 12.76 4.02 -15.16
CA PRO A 44 13.75 3.08 -14.63
C PRO A 44 13.85 3.09 -13.11
N GLU A 45 13.50 4.22 -12.47
CA GLU A 45 13.50 4.41 -11.03
C GLU A 45 12.45 3.57 -10.30
N ALA A 46 11.37 3.17 -10.98
CA ALA A 46 10.35 2.27 -10.45
C ALA A 46 10.84 0.82 -10.31
N ARG A 47 11.98 0.47 -10.91
CA ARG A 47 12.58 -0.85 -10.75
C ARG A 47 13.32 -0.93 -9.41
N VAL A 48 13.04 -2.00 -8.67
CA VAL A 48 13.77 -2.32 -7.44
C VAL A 48 15.26 -2.44 -7.74
N LYS A 49 16.09 -1.81 -6.92
CA LYS A 49 17.54 -1.91 -7.02
C LYS A 49 18.02 -3.15 -6.27
N GLY A 50 18.94 -3.88 -6.88
CA GLY A 50 19.50 -5.10 -6.30
C GLY A 50 18.60 -6.32 -6.46
N GLN A 51 18.85 -7.35 -5.66
CA GLN A 51 18.16 -8.64 -5.74
C GLN A 51 18.08 -9.34 -4.37
N PRO A 52 17.09 -10.23 -4.15
CA PRO A 52 16.90 -10.96 -2.89
C PRO A 52 18.16 -11.68 -2.36
N SER A 53 19.05 -12.13 -3.23
CA SER A 53 20.29 -12.82 -2.82
C SER A 53 21.32 -11.93 -2.12
N GLN A 54 21.09 -10.63 -2.04
CA GLN A 54 21.91 -9.71 -1.24
C GLN A 54 21.55 -9.73 0.24
N ILE A 55 20.42 -10.33 0.62
CA ILE A 55 20.10 -10.58 2.03
C ILE A 55 21.04 -11.68 2.53
N THR A 56 21.90 -11.33 3.47
CA THR A 56 22.87 -12.26 4.07
C THR A 56 22.46 -12.68 5.48
N LEU A 57 21.46 -12.01 6.06
CA LEU A 57 20.88 -12.42 7.34
C LEU A 57 20.25 -13.81 7.24
N VAL A 58 20.54 -14.63 8.25
CA VAL A 58 19.88 -15.92 8.46
C VAL A 58 18.78 -15.71 9.50
N PRO A 59 17.51 -16.02 9.20
CA PRO A 59 16.41 -15.81 10.14
C PRO A 59 16.53 -16.75 11.33
N SER A 60 16.29 -16.24 12.54
CA SER A 60 16.26 -17.03 13.78
C SER A 60 15.37 -16.39 14.84
N ALA A 61 14.78 -17.21 15.71
CA ALA A 61 13.92 -16.70 16.80
C ALA A 61 14.72 -15.93 17.87
N GLU A 62 15.96 -16.35 18.13
CA GLU A 62 16.86 -15.68 19.08
C GLU A 62 17.51 -14.41 18.48
N GLY A 63 17.47 -14.27 17.15
CA GLY A 63 17.95 -13.12 16.39
C GLY A 63 16.81 -12.43 15.64
N VAL A 64 17.08 -12.00 14.41
CA VAL A 64 16.06 -11.39 13.55
C VAL A 64 15.18 -12.50 12.99
N SER A 65 13.90 -12.52 13.34
CA SER A 65 12.94 -13.54 12.89
C SER A 65 12.13 -13.01 11.70
N PHE A 66 12.29 -13.60 10.52
CA PHE A 66 11.60 -13.13 9.30
C PHE A 66 11.39 -14.23 8.25
N GLU A 67 10.39 -14.04 7.40
CA GLU A 67 10.09 -14.92 6.25
C GLU A 67 11.00 -14.62 5.04
N PRO A 68 11.23 -15.58 4.12
CA PRO A 68 11.89 -15.30 2.85
C PRO A 68 11.16 -14.21 2.03
N PRO A 69 11.88 -13.42 1.21
CA PRO A 69 11.25 -12.39 0.38
C PRO A 69 10.20 -12.95 -0.58
N LYS A 70 8.99 -12.39 -0.51
CA LYS A 70 7.89 -12.69 -1.42
C LYS A 70 7.84 -11.67 -2.54
N THR A 71 7.87 -12.14 -3.78
CA THR A 71 7.67 -11.30 -4.97
C THR A 71 6.18 -10.95 -5.12
N CYS A 72 5.90 -9.66 -5.30
CA CYS A 72 4.56 -9.13 -5.45
C CYS A 72 4.45 -8.19 -6.65
N ARG A 73 3.22 -8.03 -7.13
CA ARG A 73 2.94 -7.21 -8.30
C ARG A 73 3.15 -5.73 -7.94
N GLY A 74 4.06 -5.05 -8.64
CA GLY A 74 4.21 -3.62 -8.52
C GLY A 74 3.17 -2.84 -9.36
N GLN A 75 3.25 -1.52 -9.28
CA GLN A 75 2.41 -0.62 -10.08
C GLN A 75 2.62 -0.84 -11.60
N TYR A 76 3.88 -1.11 -11.99
CA TYR A 76 4.30 -1.38 -13.36
C TYR A 76 4.43 -2.90 -13.58
N PRO A 77 3.97 -3.45 -14.72
CA PRO A 77 4.00 -4.90 -14.99
C PRO A 77 5.40 -5.54 -14.95
N ASP A 78 6.43 -4.77 -15.28
CA ASP A 78 7.85 -5.17 -15.37
C ASP A 78 8.71 -4.70 -14.18
N ALA A 79 8.10 -4.08 -13.17
CA ALA A 79 8.76 -3.73 -11.92
C ALA A 79 8.06 -4.39 -10.72
N PRO A 80 8.39 -5.66 -10.41
CA PRO A 80 7.88 -6.30 -9.21
C PRO A 80 8.37 -5.56 -7.96
N GLN A 81 7.57 -5.63 -6.90
CA GLN A 81 7.95 -5.22 -5.56
C GLN A 81 8.14 -6.45 -4.69
N TYR A 82 8.76 -6.30 -3.54
CA TYR A 82 9.01 -7.42 -2.62
C TYR A 82 8.50 -7.09 -1.23
N TYR A 83 8.09 -8.14 -0.51
CA TYR A 83 7.66 -8.06 0.87
C TYR A 83 8.38 -9.10 1.70
N ILE A 84 8.81 -8.72 2.89
CA ILE A 84 9.41 -9.60 3.89
C ILE A 84 8.65 -9.38 5.19
N ARG A 85 8.10 -10.44 5.77
CA ARG A 85 7.45 -10.39 7.08
C ARG A 85 8.49 -10.56 8.17
N VAL A 86 8.54 -9.64 9.12
CA VAL A 86 9.35 -9.74 10.34
C VAL A 86 8.41 -10.07 11.50
N HIS A 87 8.77 -11.08 12.29
CA HIS A 87 7.93 -11.59 13.37
C HIS A 87 8.18 -10.81 14.66
N GLY A 88 7.08 -10.46 15.35
CA GLY A 88 7.12 -9.88 16.68
C GLY A 88 7.60 -10.89 17.73
N HIS A 89 8.11 -10.36 18.85
CA HIS A 89 8.67 -11.16 19.95
C HIS A 89 8.03 -10.87 21.30
N GLY A 90 7.20 -9.84 21.38
CA GLY A 90 6.62 -9.35 22.62
C GLY A 90 5.17 -9.78 22.84
N THR A 91 4.50 -9.07 23.73
CA THR A 91 3.13 -9.36 24.14
C THR A 91 2.15 -8.24 23.83
N ARG A 92 2.64 -7.05 23.48
CA ARG A 92 1.80 -5.92 23.09
C ARG A 92 1.36 -6.08 21.64
N GLN A 93 0.18 -5.57 21.33
CA GLN A 93 -0.42 -5.61 20.00
C GLN A 93 -0.48 -4.22 19.38
N ILE A 94 -0.39 -4.16 18.06
CA ILE A 94 -0.57 -2.94 17.29
C ILE A 94 -2.08 -2.65 17.21
N ASP A 95 -2.46 -1.46 17.68
CA ASP A 95 -3.82 -0.96 17.55
C ASP A 95 -3.94 -0.04 16.33
N TYR A 96 -4.90 -0.35 15.45
CA TYR A 96 -5.21 0.38 14.23
C TYR A 96 -6.46 1.27 14.38
N SER A 97 -7.07 1.28 15.56
CA SER A 97 -8.21 2.14 15.86
C SER A 97 -7.80 3.62 15.94
N ARG A 98 -8.77 4.49 16.20
CA ARG A 98 -8.50 5.91 16.32
C ARG A 98 -7.76 6.17 17.63
N ARG A 99 -6.60 6.83 17.53
CA ARG A 99 -5.79 7.27 18.66
C ARG A 99 -6.60 7.96 19.76
N ASP A 100 -6.54 7.42 20.97
CA ASP A 100 -7.02 8.05 22.19
C ASP A 100 -5.93 8.91 22.86
N LEU A 101 -6.33 9.96 23.56
CA LEU A 101 -5.41 10.91 24.21
C LEU A 101 -4.60 10.29 25.38
N ASN A 102 -5.01 9.13 25.88
CA ASN A 102 -4.42 8.46 27.06
C ASN A 102 -3.70 7.16 26.69
N GLU A 103 -3.34 6.94 25.43
CA GLU A 103 -2.64 5.72 25.01
C GLU A 103 -1.21 5.69 25.56
N CYS A 104 -0.81 4.53 26.09
CA CYS A 104 0.55 4.26 26.57
C CYS A 104 1.54 4.06 25.40
N ASP A 105 1.59 5.00 24.46
CA ASP A 105 2.45 4.95 23.28
C ASP A 105 3.91 5.27 23.64
N ALA A 106 4.48 4.49 24.55
CA ALA A 106 5.86 4.59 24.98
C ALA A 106 6.53 3.21 24.91
N PRO A 107 7.79 3.12 24.46
CA PRO A 107 8.52 1.85 24.41
C PRO A 107 8.75 1.23 25.79
N ASP A 108 8.89 2.06 26.84
CA ASP A 108 9.16 1.66 28.22
C ASP A 108 7.90 1.46 29.08
N ALA A 109 6.71 1.56 28.48
CA ALA A 109 5.46 1.27 29.17
C ALA A 109 5.36 -0.21 29.57
N ASP A 110 4.80 -0.49 30.76
CA ASP A 110 4.55 -1.86 31.23
C ASP A 110 3.62 -2.60 30.26
N PRO A 111 4.08 -3.68 29.60
CA PRO A 111 3.27 -4.44 28.66
C PRO A 111 1.97 -5.02 29.22
N VAL A 112 1.91 -5.28 30.53
CA VAL A 112 0.71 -5.83 31.18
C VAL A 112 -0.33 -4.74 31.39
N ALA A 113 0.10 -3.55 31.82
CA ALA A 113 -0.78 -2.39 32.00
C ALA A 113 -1.17 -1.74 30.66
N CYS A 114 -0.28 -1.85 29.67
CA CYS A 114 -0.37 -1.18 28.38
C CYS A 114 -0.24 -2.19 27.23
N PRO A 115 -1.21 -3.10 27.04
CA PRO A 115 -1.09 -4.21 26.10
C PRO A 115 -1.18 -3.79 24.63
N LYS A 116 -1.43 -2.52 24.34
CA LYS A 116 -1.58 -1.99 22.98
C LYS A 116 -0.60 -0.86 22.73
N VAL A 117 -0.17 -0.75 21.47
CA VAL A 117 0.64 0.33 20.93
C VAL A 117 -0.09 0.85 19.70
N HIS A 118 -0.34 2.15 19.62
CA HIS A 118 -0.98 2.69 18.44
C HIS A 118 -0.06 2.58 17.21
N PHE A 119 -0.63 2.12 16.09
CA PHE A 119 0.07 1.94 14.82
C PHE A 119 0.90 3.17 14.43
N HIS A 120 0.34 4.37 14.56
CA HIS A 120 1.04 5.60 14.22
C HIS A 120 2.31 5.82 15.07
N ALA A 121 2.26 5.54 16.38
CA ALA A 121 3.40 5.73 17.27
C ALA A 121 4.53 4.74 16.93
N PHE A 122 4.18 3.46 16.77
CA PHE A 122 5.16 2.44 16.40
C PHE A 122 5.76 2.69 15.01
N SER A 123 4.91 3.00 14.03
CA SER A 123 5.33 3.22 12.65
C SER A 123 6.32 4.40 12.55
N LEU A 124 6.03 5.54 13.19
CA LEU A 124 6.96 6.67 13.26
C LEU A 124 8.30 6.32 13.91
N SER A 125 8.27 5.46 14.92
CA SER A 125 9.47 4.98 15.60
C SER A 125 10.37 4.17 14.66
N VAL A 126 9.80 3.21 13.94
CA VAL A 126 10.50 2.41 12.93
C VAL A 126 11.05 3.31 11.81
N HIS A 127 10.23 4.21 11.29
CA HIS A 127 10.65 5.12 10.22
C HIS A 127 11.79 6.04 10.65
N GLY A 128 11.71 6.64 11.84
CA GLY A 128 12.78 7.49 12.36
C GLY A 128 14.09 6.72 12.56
N ALA A 129 14.02 5.48 13.05
CA ALA A 129 15.20 4.61 13.18
C ALA A 129 15.80 4.25 11.81
N MET A 130 14.97 3.92 10.83
CA MET A 130 15.41 3.61 9.47
C MET A 130 16.02 4.82 8.76
N GLN A 131 15.40 5.99 8.83
CA GLN A 131 15.94 7.22 8.24
C GLN A 131 17.31 7.56 8.84
N LYS A 132 17.45 7.43 10.16
CA LYS A 132 18.71 7.69 10.85
C LYS A 132 19.85 6.75 10.40
N ALA A 133 19.55 5.48 10.15
CA ALA A 133 20.55 4.47 9.81
C ALA A 133 20.85 4.39 8.30
N LEU A 134 19.82 4.51 7.46
CA LEU A 134 19.89 4.25 6.00
C LEU A 134 19.97 5.54 5.17
N GLY A 135 19.70 6.69 5.79
CA GLY A 135 19.54 7.99 5.15
C GLY A 135 18.12 8.20 4.62
N GLU A 136 17.68 9.46 4.60
CA GLU A 136 16.31 9.87 4.24
C GLU A 136 15.87 9.35 2.87
N MET A 137 16.76 9.40 1.87
CA MET A 137 16.46 8.96 0.50
C MET A 137 16.33 7.44 0.33
N SER A 138 16.69 6.65 1.36
CA SER A 138 16.60 5.19 1.30
C SER A 138 15.26 4.67 1.83
N VAL A 139 14.42 5.53 2.42
CA VAL A 139 13.19 5.17 3.12
C VAL A 139 12.02 6.03 2.63
N GLU A 140 11.06 5.42 1.95
CA GLU A 140 9.93 6.18 1.35
C GLU A 140 8.85 6.54 2.36
N GLY A 141 8.54 5.61 3.28
CA GLY A 141 7.40 5.78 4.17
C GLY A 141 6.92 4.50 4.83
N LEU A 142 5.75 4.61 5.45
CA LEU A 142 5.06 3.57 6.22
C LEU A 142 3.66 3.40 5.60
N GLY A 143 3.25 2.16 5.39
CA GLY A 143 1.97 1.95 4.73
C GLY A 143 1.64 0.48 4.49
N LEU A 144 0.59 0.26 3.70
CA LEU A 144 0.33 -1.06 3.15
C LEU A 144 1.54 -1.52 2.34
N GLY A 145 1.93 -2.76 2.55
CA GLY A 145 3.11 -3.33 1.93
C GLY A 145 2.87 -3.78 0.50
N ALA A 146 3.96 -4.14 -0.16
CA ALA A 146 4.02 -4.46 -1.58
C ALA A 146 3.03 -5.55 -2.03
N CYS A 147 2.62 -6.44 -1.11
CA CYS A 147 1.70 -7.54 -1.41
C CYS A 147 0.26 -7.25 -1.00
N ALA A 148 -0.04 -6.04 -0.52
CA ALA A 148 -1.37 -5.73 -0.02
C ALA A 148 -2.30 -5.57 -1.21
N ASP A 149 -3.44 -6.27 -1.17
CA ASP A 149 -4.52 -6.02 -2.12
C ASP A 149 -5.51 -5.04 -1.46
N PRO A 150 -5.65 -3.80 -1.98
CA PRO A 150 -6.60 -2.85 -1.43
C PRO A 150 -8.06 -3.25 -1.68
N SER A 151 -8.31 -4.23 -2.54
CA SER A 151 -9.66 -4.80 -2.75
C SER A 151 -10.05 -5.84 -1.70
N ASP A 152 -9.09 -6.33 -0.91
CA ASP A 152 -9.36 -7.20 0.22
C ASP A 152 -9.89 -6.36 1.40
N ALA A 153 -11.21 -6.41 1.62
CA ALA A 153 -11.86 -5.80 2.77
C ALA A 153 -12.23 -6.89 3.80
N PRO A 154 -11.85 -6.75 5.09
CA PRO A 154 -11.06 -5.67 5.66
C PRO A 154 -9.59 -5.71 5.21
N SER A 155 -8.96 -4.52 5.10
CA SER A 155 -7.58 -4.37 4.64
C SER A 155 -6.63 -5.31 5.41
N PRO A 156 -5.72 -6.02 4.72
CA PRO A 156 -4.84 -7.00 5.36
C PRO A 156 -3.86 -6.30 6.30
N GLN A 157 -4.23 -6.18 7.57
CA GLN A 157 -3.40 -5.60 8.65
C GLN A 157 -2.06 -6.32 8.80
N TRP A 158 -1.97 -7.58 8.40
CA TRP A 158 -0.71 -8.34 8.39
C TRP A 158 0.34 -7.76 7.42
N ASN A 159 -0.04 -6.85 6.54
CA ASN A 159 0.80 -6.30 5.48
C ASN A 159 1.20 -4.85 5.73
N TRP A 160 1.04 -4.32 6.95
CA TRP A 160 1.63 -3.02 7.25
C TRP A 160 3.16 -3.13 7.25
N SER A 161 3.83 -2.17 6.61
CA SER A 161 5.26 -2.26 6.38
C SER A 161 5.96 -0.92 6.33
N SER A 162 7.26 -0.96 6.58
CA SER A 162 8.21 0.09 6.20
C SER A 162 8.70 -0.15 4.77
N ARG A 163 9.04 0.91 4.04
CA ARG A 163 9.49 0.80 2.64
C ARG A 163 10.91 1.30 2.41
N ILE A 164 11.69 0.52 1.67
CA ILE A 164 13.02 0.88 1.14
C ILE A 164 13.09 0.66 -0.39
N HIS A 165 14.16 1.14 -1.02
CA HIS A 165 14.30 1.11 -2.48
C HIS A 165 15.38 0.18 -3.05
N ASP A 166 16.21 -0.39 -2.18
CA ASP A 166 17.40 -1.13 -2.60
C ASP A 166 17.65 -2.31 -1.66
N PHE A 167 17.80 -3.50 -2.22
CA PHE A 167 18.11 -4.71 -1.48
C PHE A 167 19.42 -4.63 -0.68
N ARG A 168 20.36 -3.76 -1.07
CA ARG A 168 21.60 -3.55 -0.29
C ARG A 168 21.34 -3.09 1.15
N HIS A 169 20.17 -2.50 1.41
CA HIS A 169 19.77 -1.99 2.72
C HIS A 169 18.86 -2.97 3.48
N ALA A 170 18.49 -4.11 2.87
CA ALA A 170 17.51 -5.03 3.43
C ALA A 170 17.95 -5.61 4.78
N ASP A 171 19.20 -6.07 4.90
CA ASP A 171 19.70 -6.64 6.16
C ASP A 171 19.60 -5.64 7.31
N GLU A 172 20.00 -4.39 7.08
CA GLU A 172 19.95 -3.37 8.12
C GLU A 172 18.51 -2.93 8.45
N ALA A 173 17.65 -2.81 7.44
CA ALA A 173 16.23 -2.54 7.65
C ALA A 173 15.55 -3.64 8.49
N LEU A 174 15.86 -4.91 8.23
CA LEU A 174 15.33 -6.05 9.00
C LEU A 174 15.78 -6.00 10.46
N ARG A 175 17.07 -5.69 10.71
CA ARG A 175 17.57 -5.50 12.09
C ARG A 175 16.88 -4.37 12.82
N ILE A 176 16.62 -3.26 12.15
CA ILE A 176 15.95 -2.09 12.73
C ILE A 176 14.50 -2.44 13.08
N ILE A 177 13.77 -3.09 12.17
CA ILE A 177 12.38 -3.52 12.42
C ILE A 177 12.34 -4.47 13.63
N ASP A 178 13.20 -5.49 13.66
CA ASP A 178 13.28 -6.44 14.77
C ASP A 178 13.63 -5.74 16.11
N ALA A 179 14.61 -4.84 16.09
CA ALA A 179 15.00 -4.07 17.27
C ALA A 179 13.86 -3.21 17.79
N GLU A 180 13.07 -2.58 16.92
CA GLU A 180 11.92 -1.79 17.31
C GLU A 180 10.76 -2.67 17.82
N LEU A 181 10.47 -3.81 17.18
CA LEU A 181 9.50 -4.79 17.68
C LEU A 181 9.86 -5.25 19.10
N ARG A 182 11.15 -5.53 19.35
CA ARG A 182 11.66 -5.87 20.69
C ARG A 182 11.57 -4.70 21.66
N ARG A 183 12.02 -3.51 21.25
CA ARG A 183 12.04 -2.31 22.09
C ARG A 183 10.65 -1.87 22.54
N TRP A 184 9.66 -2.03 21.69
CA TRP A 184 8.25 -1.76 22.00
C TRP A 184 7.52 -2.97 22.58
N ASN A 185 8.18 -4.12 22.72
CA ASN A 185 7.59 -5.38 23.17
C ASN A 185 6.34 -5.78 22.36
N ILE A 186 6.39 -5.65 21.03
CA ILE A 186 5.30 -5.99 20.12
C ILE A 186 5.38 -7.46 19.71
N GLY A 187 4.26 -8.18 19.83
CA GLY A 187 4.10 -9.57 19.39
C GLY A 187 3.57 -9.72 17.97
N ASP A 188 2.94 -8.67 17.42
CA ASP A 188 2.46 -8.66 16.04
C ASP A 188 3.60 -8.57 15.03
N ASP A 189 3.35 -9.04 13.81
CA ASP A 189 4.30 -8.95 12.71
C ASP A 189 4.40 -7.53 12.14
N TRP A 190 5.54 -7.22 11.53
CA TRP A 190 5.74 -6.00 10.74
C TRP A 190 6.43 -6.31 9.41
N GLY A 191 6.01 -5.64 8.34
CA GLY A 191 6.55 -5.86 7.01
C GLY A 191 7.75 -4.97 6.67
N LEU A 192 8.59 -5.46 5.77
CA LEU A 192 9.53 -4.68 4.98
C LEU A 192 9.13 -4.80 3.50
N SER A 193 8.76 -3.68 2.89
CA SER A 193 8.52 -3.57 1.46
C SER A 193 9.76 -3.03 0.75
N ILE A 194 10.09 -3.61 -0.40
CA ILE A 194 11.18 -3.17 -1.26
C ILE A 194 10.60 -2.88 -2.63
N GLY A 195 10.60 -1.61 -3.02
CA GLY A 195 10.00 -1.11 -4.26
C GLY A 195 10.84 0.00 -4.88
N GLY A 196 10.81 0.16 -6.20
CA GLY A 196 11.39 1.37 -6.80
C GLY A 196 10.59 2.63 -6.43
N PHE A 197 11.07 3.79 -6.88
CA PHE A 197 10.34 5.04 -6.76
C PHE A 197 9.24 5.09 -7.81
N ASP A 198 8.01 5.37 -7.38
CA ASP A 198 6.93 5.58 -8.33
C ASP A 198 7.19 6.86 -9.12
N CYS A 199 7.21 6.80 -10.46
CA CYS A 199 7.29 8.00 -11.26
C CYS A 199 5.95 8.72 -11.20
N VAL A 200 5.98 9.98 -10.76
CA VAL A 200 4.83 10.87 -10.87
C VAL A 200 4.53 11.08 -12.34
N VAL A 201 3.48 10.44 -12.84
CA VAL A 201 2.87 10.79 -14.12
C VAL A 201 2.10 12.09 -13.86
N LEU A 202 2.65 13.23 -14.27
CA LEU A 202 1.87 14.45 -14.39
C LEU A 202 0.83 14.20 -15.50
N LEU A 203 -0.36 13.78 -15.10
CA LEU A 203 -1.55 13.68 -15.95
C LEU A 203 -2.12 15.08 -16.22
#